data_AF-A0A2A5H7J3-F1
#
_entry.id   AF-A0A2A5H7J3-F1
#
_cell.length_a   1.000
_cell.length_b   1.000
_cell.length_c   1.000
_cell.angle_alpha   90.00
_cell.angle_beta   90.00
_cell.angle_gamma   90.00
#
_symmetry.space_group_name_H-M   'P 1'
#
loop_
_entity.id
_entity.type
_entity.pdbx_description
1 polymer ?
#
loop_
_entity_poly.entity_id
_entity_poly.type
_entity_poly.pdbx_seq_one_letter_code
_entity_poly.pdbx_strand_id
1 'polypeptide(L)'
;MVAKADSKYTNTGIIKNIPYGVSDYGSIQAEQEYYVDKTHFIPALEKSRYAVLIRPRRMGKSLWISLLERYYDITEKHSFEQAFGST
;
A
#
# COMPACT_ATOMS: atom_id res chain seq x y z
N MET A 1 18.80 28.55 4.66
CA MET A 1 17.62 28.55 3.76
C MET A 1 16.82 27.29 4.04
N VAL A 2 15.81 27.36 4.90
CA VAL A 2 14.86 26.26 5.15
C VAL A 2 13.54 26.73 4.57
N ALA A 3 13.15 26.16 3.44
CA ALA A 3 11.89 26.49 2.79
C ALA A 3 10.74 25.96 3.65
N LYS A 4 10.03 26.89 4.29
CA LYS A 4 8.65 26.69 4.70
C LYS A 4 7.84 26.42 3.43
N ALA A 5 7.17 25.27 3.37
CA ALA A 5 6.15 24.99 2.37
C ALA A 5 4.83 24.75 3.10
N ASP A 6 4.16 25.86 3.36
CA ASP A 6 2.73 26.08 3.24
C ASP A 6 1.75 24.98 3.67
N SER A 7 1.22 25.22 4.87
CA SER A 7 -0.17 24.98 5.27
C SER A 7 -1.16 25.38 4.17
N LYS A 8 -1.69 24.40 3.41
CA LYS A 8 -2.80 24.62 2.45
C LYS A 8 -3.76 23.43 2.24
N TYR A 9 -4.12 22.70 3.29
CA TYR A 9 -5.20 21.71 3.20
C TYR A 9 -6.17 21.78 4.38
N THR A 10 -6.94 22.85 4.46
CA THR A 10 -8.18 22.88 5.26
C THR A 10 -9.39 22.64 4.35
N ASN A 11 -9.77 21.35 4.29
CA ASN A 11 -11.09 20.74 4.13
C ASN A 11 -12.07 21.24 3.03
N THR A 12 -12.25 20.42 1.97
CA THR A 12 -13.55 20.03 1.39
C THR A 12 -13.34 18.78 0.53
N GLY A 13 -13.73 17.60 1.03
CA GLY A 13 -13.51 16.28 0.41
C GLY A 13 -12.06 15.80 0.59
N ILE A 14 -11.82 14.85 1.49
CA ILE A 14 -10.46 14.45 1.88
C ILE A 14 -9.74 13.83 0.68
N ILE A 15 -8.96 14.63 -0.05
CA ILE A 15 -8.04 14.13 -1.06
C ILE A 15 -6.92 13.45 -0.27
N LYS A 16 -6.92 12.11 -0.29
CA LYS A 16 -5.87 11.31 0.35
C LYS A 16 -4.52 11.72 -0.22
N ASN A 17 -3.52 11.90 0.65
CA ASN A 17 -2.16 12.22 0.24
C ASN A 17 -1.65 11.14 -0.72
N ILE A 18 -0.97 11.53 -1.80
CA ILE A 18 -0.37 10.55 -2.72
C ILE A 18 1.04 10.23 -2.20
N PRO A 19 1.27 9.03 -1.66
CA PRO A 19 2.56 8.68 -1.11
C PRO A 19 3.58 8.54 -2.23
N TYR A 20 4.49 9.50 -2.33
CA TYR A 20 5.60 9.44 -3.26
C TYR A 20 6.82 8.84 -2.59
N GLY A 21 7.20 7.62 -3.00
CA GLY A 21 8.40 6.95 -2.50
C GLY A 21 8.21 6.14 -1.22
N VAL A 22 7.01 6.15 -0.62
CA VAL A 22 6.64 5.22 0.46
C VAL A 22 6.35 3.85 -0.16
N SER A 23 7.04 2.83 0.35
CA SER A 23 6.87 1.45 -0.10
C SER A 23 6.46 0.50 1.02
N ASP A 24 6.22 1.01 2.23
CA ASP A 24 5.65 0.22 3.32
C ASP A 24 4.13 0.32 3.28
N TYR A 25 3.46 -0.83 3.20
CA TYR A 25 2.01 -0.89 3.18
C TYR A 25 1.39 -0.44 4.52
N GLY A 26 2.06 -0.71 5.65
CA GLY A 26 1.53 -0.34 6.96
C GLY A 26 1.51 1.16 7.21
N SER A 27 2.56 1.88 6.83
CA SER A 27 2.58 3.35 6.88
C SER A 27 1.44 3.96 6.08
N ILE A 28 1.25 3.49 4.83
CA ILE A 28 0.19 3.99 3.94
C ILE A 28 -1.21 3.77 4.55
N GLN A 29 -1.40 2.63 5.20
CA GLN A 29 -2.65 2.32 5.88
C GLN A 29 -2.86 3.16 7.14
N ALA A 30 -1.83 3.30 7.99
CA ALA A 30 -1.89 4.09 9.21
C ALA A 30 -2.15 5.57 8.94
N GLU A 31 -1.55 6.11 7.87
CA GLU A 31 -1.67 7.51 7.46
C GLU A 31 -2.85 7.76 6.52
N GLN A 32 -3.68 6.74 6.22
CA GLN A 32 -4.82 6.79 5.32
C GLN A 32 -4.50 7.39 3.93
N GLU A 33 -3.30 7.11 3.44
CA GLU A 33 -2.80 7.63 2.18
C GLU A 33 -3.45 6.95 0.96
N TYR A 34 -3.22 7.53 -0.21
CA TYR A 34 -3.76 7.02 -1.46
C TYR A 34 -3.04 5.73 -1.86
N TYR A 35 -3.77 4.62 -1.79
CA TYR A 35 -3.31 3.30 -2.22
C TYR A 35 -4.24 2.75 -3.29
N VAL A 36 -3.66 2.15 -4.34
CA VAL A 36 -4.43 1.39 -5.33
C VAL A 36 -4.42 -0.07 -4.90
N ASP A 37 -5.59 -0.55 -4.46
CA ASP A 37 -5.73 -1.92 -3.98
C ASP A 37 -5.53 -2.96 -5.10
N LYS A 38 -4.60 -3.87 -4.86
CA LYS A 38 -4.21 -4.97 -5.76
C LYS A 38 -4.36 -6.35 -5.10
N THR A 39 -4.98 -6.44 -3.93
CA THR A 39 -5.21 -7.69 -3.19
C THR A 39 -6.02 -8.71 -4.00
N HIS A 40 -6.96 -8.27 -4.84
CA HIS A 40 -7.72 -9.13 -5.76
C HIS A 40 -6.85 -9.95 -6.74
N PHE A 41 -5.58 -9.58 -6.95
CA PHE A 41 -4.63 -10.37 -7.75
C PHE A 41 -3.98 -11.52 -6.97
N ILE A 42 -4.06 -11.53 -5.64
CA ILE A 42 -3.44 -12.57 -4.80
C ILE A 42 -4.00 -13.97 -5.12
N PRO A 43 -5.33 -14.17 -5.26
CA PRO A 43 -5.86 -15.49 -5.64
C PRO A 43 -5.41 -15.94 -7.04
N ALA A 44 -5.17 -15.00 -7.96
CA ALA A 44 -4.63 -15.31 -9.29
C ALA A 44 -3.15 -15.69 -9.22
N LEU A 45 -2.40 -15.07 -8.29
CA LEU A 45 -1.01 -15.40 -7.98
C LEU A 45 -0.89 -16.82 -7.43
N GLU A 46 -1.74 -17.18 -6.46
CA GLU A 46 -1.74 -18.49 -5.79
C GLU A 46 -2.09 -19.65 -6.73
N LYS A 47 -2.93 -19.39 -7.74
CA LYS A 47 -3.25 -20.37 -8.78
C LYS A 47 -2.09 -20.62 -9.75
N SER A 48 -1.13 -19.69 -9.85
CA SER A 48 0.03 -19.84 -10.72
C SER A 48 1.18 -20.55 -9.99
N ARG A 49 1.82 -21.52 -10.66
CA ARG A 49 3.07 -22.12 -10.16
C ARG A 49 4.28 -21.19 -10.23
N TYR A 50 4.22 -20.17 -11.11
CA TYR A 50 5.31 -19.23 -11.32
C TYR A 50 4.78 -17.80 -11.37
N ALA A 51 5.25 -16.96 -10.45
CA ALA A 51 4.94 -15.54 -10.39
C ALA A 51 6.08 -14.73 -11.02
N VAL A 52 5.88 -14.23 -12.24
CA VAL A 52 6.87 -13.37 -12.92
C VAL A 52 6.48 -11.90 -12.78
N LEU A 53 7.23 -11.15 -11.98
CA LEU A 53 7.03 -9.71 -11.82
C LEU A 53 7.93 -8.94 -12.79
N ILE A 54 7.35 -8.47 -13.91
CA ILE A 54 8.02 -7.89 -15.10
C ILE A 54 9.04 -6.71 -14.98
N ARG A 55 9.75 -6.35 -13.90
CA ARG A 55 10.75 -5.24 -13.86
C ARG A 55 10.49 -3.84 -14.50
N PRO A 56 9.27 -3.30 -14.75
CA PRO A 56 9.13 -1.87 -15.07
C PRO A 56 9.52 -0.98 -13.89
N ARG A 57 10.19 0.13 -14.18
CA ARG A 57 10.66 1.12 -13.20
C ARG A 57 9.45 1.83 -12.57
N ARG A 58 9.46 1.99 -11.24
CA ARG A 58 8.43 2.71 -10.45
C ARG A 58 7.01 2.11 -10.48
N MET A 59 6.82 0.85 -10.90
CA MET A 59 5.49 0.19 -10.87
C MET A 59 4.99 -0.17 -9.46
N GLY A 60 5.68 0.24 -8.40
CA GLY A 60 5.27 -0.07 -7.01
C GLY A 60 5.44 -1.55 -6.63
N LYS A 61 6.42 -2.26 -7.22
CA LYS A 61 6.72 -3.66 -6.85
C LYS A 61 7.11 -3.80 -5.38
N SER A 62 7.89 -2.86 -4.84
CA SER A 62 8.29 -2.87 -3.43
C SER A 62 7.08 -2.79 -2.51
N LEU A 63 6.14 -1.90 -2.81
CA LEU A 63 4.89 -1.78 -2.07
C LEU A 63 4.04 -3.05 -2.15
N TRP A 64 3.99 -3.67 -3.34
CA TRP A 64 3.27 -4.93 -3.52
C TRP A 64 3.90 -6.09 -2.74
N ILE A 65 5.23 -6.14 -2.64
CA ILE A 65 5.94 -7.13 -1.81
C ILE A 65 5.66 -6.89 -0.32
N SER A 66 5.71 -5.65 0.16
CA SER A 66 5.35 -5.31 1.55
C SER A 66 3.91 -5.69 1.89
N LEU A 67 2.98 -5.52 0.95
CA LEU A 67 1.61 -6.01 1.11
C LEU A 67 1.57 -7.54 1.21
N LEU A 68 2.26 -8.27 0.34
CA LEU A 68 2.28 -9.74 0.37
C LEU A 68 2.92 -10.28 1.66
N GLU A 69 3.98 -9.63 2.13
CA GLU A 69 4.64 -9.96 3.40
C GLU A 69 3.61 -9.89 4.53
N ARG A 70 2.87 -8.78 4.64
CA ARG A 70 1.82 -8.62 5.66
C ARG A 70 0.60 -9.53 5.45
N TYR A 71 0.27 -9.86 4.20
CA TYR A 71 -0.84 -10.75 3.89
C TYR A 71 -0.56 -12.21 4.29
N TYR A 72 0.68 -12.68 4.10
CA TYR A 72 1.09 -14.05 4.44
C TYR A 72 1.65 -14.19 5.86
N ASP A 73 1.93 -13.09 6.55
CA ASP A 73 2.43 -13.15 7.93
C ASP A 73 1.35 -13.62 8.90
N ILE A 74 1.60 -14.79 9.51
CA ILE A 74 0.73 -15.43 10.49
C ILE A 74 0.68 -14.64 11.80
N THR A 75 1.72 -13.85 12.11
CA THR A 75 1.80 -13.06 13.35
C THR A 75 0.85 -11.86 13.33
N GLU A 76 0.52 -11.35 12.14
CA GLU A 76 -0.40 -10.21 11.93
C GLU A 76 -1.87 -10.63 11.84
N LYS A 77 -2.20 -11.90 12.17
CA LYS A 77 -3.57 -12.43 12.11
C LYS A 77 -4.59 -11.60 12.92
N HIS A 78 -4.16 -10.99 14.02
CA HIS A 78 -5.02 -10.13 14.86
C HIS A 78 -5.27 -8.75 14.23
N SER A 79 -4.31 -8.24 13.47
CA SER A 79 -4.40 -6.95 12.78
C SER A 79 -5.00 -7.09 11.38
N PHE A 80 -5.14 -8.32 10.86
CA PHE A 80 -5.58 -8.59 9.49
C PHE A 80 -6.94 -7.96 9.16
N GLU A 81 -7.93 -8.06 10.04
CA GLU A 81 -9.24 -7.43 9.82
C GLU A 81 -9.14 -5.90 9.79
N GLN A 82 -8.25 -5.29 10.57
CA GLN A 82 -8.02 -3.85 10.49
C GLN A 82 -7.28 -3.48 9.20
N ALA A 83 -6.41 -4.38 8.74
CA ALA A 83 -5.54 -4.17 7.60
C ALA A 83 -6.23 -4.41 6.23
N PHE A 84 -7.23 -5.30 6.19
CA PHE A 84 -7.86 -5.74 4.94
C PHE A 84 -9.39 -5.82 5.03
N GLY A 85 -10.01 -5.55 6.19
CA GLY A 85 -11.47 -5.70 6.38
C GLY A 85 -12.33 -4.65 5.66
N SER A 86 -11.72 -3.67 4.99
CA SER A 86 -12.43 -2.64 4.20
C SER A 86 -12.20 -2.76 2.68
N THR A 87 -11.50 -3.82 2.26
CA THR A 87 -11.24 -4.19 0.85
C THR A 87 -12.36 -5.09 0.31
#